data_AF-A0A3Q8VE56-F1
#
_entry.id   AF-A0A3Q8VE56-F1
#
_cell.length_a   1.000
_cell.length_b   1.000
_cell.length_c   1.000
_cell.angle_alpha   90.00
_cell.angle_beta   90.00
_cell.angle_gamma   90.00
#
_symmetry.space_group_name_H-M   'P 1'
#
loop_
_entity.id
_entity.type
_entity.pdbx_description
1 polymer ?
#
loop_
_entity_poly.entity_id
_entity_poly.type
_entity_poly.pdbx_seq_one_letter_code
_entity_poly.pdbx_strand_id
1 'polypeptide(L)'
;MSAIFGETLTFTQHEGGDVQLVTFGDDKYARYETLDGYTVVYDPEHDGYCYARPVGEGPLRRFGSTGVRLSDRPPEGLRRHLKEGPE
;
A
#
# COMPACT_ATOMS: atom_id res chain seq x y z
N MET A 1 -10.23 -1.66 -21.44
CA MET A 1 -10.01 -1.70 -19.99
C MET A 1 -8.54 -2.01 -19.79
N SER A 2 -7.82 -1.15 -19.07
CA SER A 2 -6.39 -1.32 -18.78
C SER A 2 -6.28 -1.70 -17.30
N ALA A 3 -5.50 -2.74 -17.03
CA ALA A 3 -5.19 -3.18 -15.67
C ALA A 3 -3.67 -3.29 -15.55
N ILE A 4 -3.18 -3.01 -14.35
CA ILE A 4 -1.77 -3.00 -13.99
C ILE A 4 -1.53 -4.24 -13.15
N PHE A 5 -0.55 -5.05 -13.53
CA PHE A 5 -0.24 -6.31 -12.87
C PHE A 5 1.21 -6.35 -12.39
N GLY A 6 1.50 -5.58 -11.34
CA GLY A 6 2.82 -5.58 -10.71
C GLY A 6 3.83 -4.68 -11.39
N GLU A 7 3.37 -3.61 -12.03
CA GLU A 7 4.26 -2.63 -12.64
C GLU A 7 4.78 -1.69 -11.55
N THR A 8 6.07 -1.37 -11.62
CA THR A 8 6.67 -0.38 -10.70
C THR A 8 6.42 1.01 -11.24
N LEU A 9 5.63 1.79 -10.50
CA LEU A 9 5.31 3.18 -10.81
C LEU A 9 5.94 4.10 -9.77
N THR A 10 6.29 5.29 -10.20
CA THR A 10 6.79 6.34 -9.32
C THR A 10 5.65 7.28 -8.95
N PHE A 11 5.45 7.46 -7.64
CA PHE A 11 4.44 8.36 -7.09
C PHE A 11 5.13 9.49 -6.34
N THR A 12 4.80 10.72 -6.72
CA THR A 12 5.25 11.90 -5.99
C THR A 12 4.37 12.10 -4.77
N GLN A 13 5.00 12.24 -3.59
CA GLN A 13 4.32 12.50 -2.32
C GLN A 13 4.16 14.00 -2.09
N HIS A 14 3.16 14.39 -1.30
CA HIS A 14 2.89 15.80 -1.02
C HIS A 14 3.96 16.45 -0.13
N GLU A 15 4.52 15.71 0.81
CA GLU A 15 5.69 16.15 1.61
C GLU A 15 6.93 16.44 0.73
N GLY A 16 6.90 15.97 -0.52
CA GLY A 16 8.02 16.00 -1.43
C GLY A 16 8.78 14.69 -1.41
N GLY A 17 9.29 14.30 -2.58
CA GLY A 17 9.95 13.03 -2.79
C GLY A 17 9.12 12.06 -3.61
N ASP A 18 9.83 11.24 -4.36
CA ASP A 18 9.27 10.22 -5.23
C ASP A 18 9.45 8.85 -4.58
N VAL A 19 8.37 8.09 -4.50
CA VAL A 19 8.40 6.70 -4.03
C VAL A 19 8.08 5.75 -5.17
N GLN A 20 8.82 4.65 -5.25
CA GLN A 20 8.56 3.59 -6.21
C GLN A 20 7.69 2.52 -5.59
N LEU A 21 6.54 2.27 -6.20
CA LEU A 21 5.56 1.30 -5.73
C LEU A 21 5.17 0.34 -6.84
N VAL A 22 5.15 -0.94 -6.49
CA VAL A 22 4.60 -2.00 -7.31
C VAL A 22 3.08 -1.89 -7.23
N THR A 23 2.47 -1.54 -8.36
CA THR A 23 1.05 -1.26 -8.47
C THR A 23 0.33 -2.47 -9.09
N PHE A 24 -0.78 -2.85 -8.47
CA PHE A 24 -1.67 -3.91 -8.94
C PHE A 24 -3.09 -3.37 -8.92
N GLY A 25 -3.81 -3.38 -10.03
CA GLY A 25 -5.16 -2.87 -10.02
C GLY A 25 -5.79 -2.70 -11.38
N ASP A 26 -7.07 -2.40 -11.36
CA ASP A 26 -7.90 -2.06 -12.50
C ASP A 26 -8.65 -0.73 -12.23
N ASP A 27 -9.70 -0.46 -13.00
CA ASP A 27 -10.51 0.75 -12.87
C ASP A 27 -11.38 0.78 -11.60
N LYS A 28 -11.48 -0.33 -10.86
CA LYS A 28 -12.29 -0.47 -9.65
C LYS A 28 -11.46 -0.53 -8.39
N TYR A 29 -10.28 -1.13 -8.47
CA TYR A 29 -9.47 -1.41 -7.30
C TYR A 29 -7.99 -1.34 -7.61
N ALA A 30 -7.23 -0.70 -6.74
CA ALA A 30 -5.78 -0.65 -6.82
C ALA A 30 -5.14 -0.94 -5.47
N ARG A 31 -4.01 -1.63 -5.54
CA ARG A 31 -3.17 -2.05 -4.42
C ARG A 31 -1.74 -1.68 -4.74
N TYR A 32 -1.05 -1.20 -3.73
CA TYR A 32 0.32 -0.73 -3.84
C TYR A 32 1.20 -1.49 -2.85
N GLU A 33 2.37 -1.89 -3.33
CA GLU A 33 3.41 -2.50 -2.50
C GLU A 33 4.72 -1.73 -2.67
N THR A 34 5.53 -1.70 -1.62
CA THR A 34 6.95 -1.39 -1.73
C THR A 34 7.67 -2.46 -2.55
N LEU A 35 8.87 -2.14 -3.03
CA LEU A 35 9.74 -3.11 -3.70
C LEU A 35 10.08 -4.33 -2.80
N ASP A 36 10.06 -4.13 -1.48
CA ASP A 36 10.25 -5.19 -0.47
C ASP A 36 8.99 -6.04 -0.21
N GLY A 37 7.86 -5.70 -0.85
CA GLY A 37 6.60 -6.43 -0.76
C GLY A 37 5.67 -5.99 0.38
N TYR A 38 5.98 -4.93 1.12
CA TYR A 38 5.05 -4.39 2.11
C TYR A 38 3.90 -3.64 1.44
N THR A 39 2.67 -3.92 1.86
CA THR A 39 1.49 -3.20 1.37
C THR A 39 1.46 -1.79 1.94
N VAL A 40 1.05 -0.82 1.12
CA VAL A 40 0.96 0.59 1.50
C VAL A 40 -0.38 1.17 1.08
N VAL A 41 -0.80 2.21 1.78
CA VAL A 41 -1.99 3.00 1.46
C VAL A 41 -1.64 4.48 1.55
N TYR A 42 -2.32 5.29 0.74
CA TYR A 42 -2.22 6.74 0.89
C TYR A 42 -2.97 7.17 2.16
N ASP A 43 -2.26 7.82 3.06
CA ASP A 43 -2.80 8.34 4.30
C ASP A 43 -2.98 9.86 4.17
N PRO A 44 -4.23 10.36 4.08
CA PRO A 44 -4.48 11.80 3.95
C PRO A 44 -4.14 12.59 5.22
N GLU A 45 -4.04 11.96 6.39
CA GLU A 45 -3.62 12.65 7.62
C GLU A 45 -2.12 12.92 7.62
N HIS A 46 -1.35 12.06 6.95
CA HIS A 46 0.12 12.17 6.82
C HIS A 46 0.58 12.72 5.46
N ASP A 47 -0.37 13.01 4.58
CA ASP A 47 -0.22 13.47 3.19
C ASP A 47 0.81 12.67 2.37
N GLY A 48 0.75 11.34 2.51
CA GLY A 48 1.72 10.46 1.88
C GLY A 48 1.41 8.98 2.03
N TYR A 49 2.22 8.14 1.38
CA TYR A 49 2.05 6.68 1.49
C TYR A 49 2.63 6.17 2.80
N CYS A 50 1.80 5.46 3.54
CA CYS A 50 2.16 4.79 4.79
C CYS A 50 2.03 3.27 4.65
N TYR A 51 2.79 2.55 5.46
CA TYR A 51 2.66 1.10 5.58
C TYR A 51 1.23 0.75 5.97
N ALA A 52 0.68 -0.26 5.32
CA ALA A 52 -0.68 -0.71 5.52
C ALA A 52 -0.69 -2.04 6.28
N ARG A 53 -1.60 -2.15 7.24
CA ARG A 53 -1.87 -3.40 7.96
C ARG A 53 -3.30 -3.86 7.67
N PRO A 54 -3.56 -5.18 7.71
CA PRO A 54 -4.91 -5.67 7.58
C PRO A 54 -5.69 -5.33 8.85
N VAL A 55 -6.88 -4.76 8.68
CA VAL A 55 -7.81 -4.43 9.76
C VAL A 55 -9.13 -5.15 9.48
N GLY A 56 -9.72 -5.73 10.52
CA GLY A 56 -10.90 -6.58 10.41
C GLY A 56 -10.57 -8.04 10.08
N GLU A 57 -11.60 -8.87 10.02
CA GLU A 57 -11.49 -10.31 9.81
C GLU A 57 -12.46 -10.78 8.70
N GLY A 58 -12.08 -11.86 8.01
CA GLY A 58 -12.89 -12.49 6.97
C GLY A 58 -13.21 -11.54 5.79
N PRO A 59 -14.46 -11.47 5.31
CA PRO A 59 -14.85 -10.69 4.13
C PRO A 59 -14.81 -9.17 4.35
N LEU A 60 -14.64 -8.71 5.59
CA LEU A 60 -14.50 -7.29 5.93
C LEU A 60 -13.04 -6.87 6.12
N ARG A 61 -12.08 -7.76 5.83
CA ARG A 61 -10.64 -7.46 5.90
C ARG A 61 -10.30 -6.37 4.90
N ARG A 62 -9.81 -5.23 5.40
CA ARG A 62 -9.39 -4.06 4.62
C ARG A 62 -7.97 -3.64 4.98
N PHE A 63 -7.35 -2.81 4.16
CA PHE A 63 -6.10 -2.14 4.52
C PHE A 63 -6.35 -0.87 5.31
N GLY A 64 -5.77 -0.79 6.50
CA GLY A 64 -5.69 0.44 7.30
C GLY A 64 -4.26 0.95 7.36
N SER A 65 -4.08 2.27 7.29
CA SER A 65 -2.79 2.91 7.53
C SER A 65 -2.26 2.55 8.92
N THR A 66 -0.97 2.28 9.01
CA THR A 66 -0.26 2.15 10.28
C THR A 66 0.18 3.50 10.85
N GLY A 67 0.11 4.58 10.05
CA GLY A 67 0.71 5.88 10.36
C GLY A 67 2.24 5.91 10.22
N VAL A 68 2.89 4.77 9.90
CA VAL A 68 4.33 4.72 9.66
C VAL A 68 4.58 4.99 8.17
N ARG A 69 5.34 6.03 7.89
CA ARG A 69 5.66 6.47 6.52
C ARG A 69 6.66 5.55 5.85
N LEU A 70 6.67 5.57 4.52
CA LEU A 70 7.66 4.84 3.72
C LEU A 70 9.11 5.29 3.92
N SER A 71 9.32 6.54 4.32
CA SER A 71 10.64 7.07 4.65
C SER A 71 11.19 6.50 5.97
N ASP A 72 10.30 5.98 6.83
CA ASP A 72 10.64 5.38 8.11
C ASP A 72 10.83 3.86 7.98
N ARG A 73 11.37 3.24 9.03
CA ARG A 73 11.51 1.78 9.06
C ARG A 73 10.14 1.10 9.11
N PRO A 74 9.96 -0.02 8.39
CA PRO A 74 8.72 -0.78 8.45
C PRO A 74 8.43 -1.23 9.89
N PRO A 75 7.17 -1.15 10.34
CA PRO A 75 6.80 -1.59 11.68
C PRO A 75 7.04 -3.10 11.85
N GLU A 76 7.52 -3.50 13.04
CA GLU A 76 7.83 -4.89 13.33
C GLU A 76 6.57 -5.76 13.27
N GLY A 77 6.70 -6.94 12.64
CA GLY A 77 5.60 -7.88 12.46
C GLY A 77 4.66 -7.58 11.28
N LEU A 78 4.94 -6.57 10.47
CA LEU A 78 4.16 -6.30 9.26
C LEU A 78 4.34 -7.42 8.23
N ARG A 79 3.23 -8.02 7.80
CA ARG A 79 3.26 -9.06 6.75
C ARG A 79 3.43 -8.43 5.38
N ARG A 80 4.21 -9.10 4.53
CA ARG A 80 4.42 -8.76 3.12
C ARG A 80 3.38 -9.46 2.24
N HIS A 81 3.12 -8.91 1.07
CA HIS A 81 2.21 -9.43 0.04
C HIS A 81 0.78 -9.73 0.53
N LEU A 82 0.28 -8.89 1.43
CA LEU A 82 -1.07 -9.01 2.00
C LEU A 82 -2.16 -8.74 0.96
N LYS A 83 -3.03 -9.70 0.63
CA LYS A 83 -4.18 -9.47 -0.26
C LYS A 83 -5.44 -9.05 0.51
N GLU A 84 -6.25 -8.18 -0.09
CA GLU A 84 -7.60 -7.85 0.37
C GLU A 84 -8.57 -8.93 -0.15
N GLY A 85 -9.45 -9.44 0.73
CA GLY A 85 -10.40 -10.51 0.41
C GLY A 85 -10.07 -11.89 1.02
N PRO A 86 -10.99 -12.87 0.88
CA PRO A 86 -10.79 -14.22 1.37
C PRO A 86 -9.66 -14.92 0.61
N GLU A 87 -8.79 -15.62 1.34
CA GLU A 87 -7.81 -16.56 0.78
C GLU A 87 -8.49 -17.71 0.03
#